data_AF-A0A8J7QV16-F1
#
_entry.id   AF-A0A8J7QV16-F1
#
_cell.length_a   1.000
_cell.length_b   1.000
_cell.length_c   1.000
_cell.angle_alpha   90.00
_cell.angle_beta   90.00
_cell.angle_gamma   90.00
#
_symmetry.space_group_name_H-M   'P 1'
#
loop_
_entity.id
_entity.type
_entity.pdbx_description
1 polymer ?
#
loop_
_entity_poly.entity_id
_entity_poly.type
_entity_poly.pdbx_seq_one_letter_code
_entity_poly.pdbx_strand_id
1 'polypeptide(L)'
;GVIVSSCVSQNTFSGTFLRFITREAVVEHFCHAKTLRIYGNNRIQEIRSNVDPYFEEDKVFIEAVRTGDINNIKSDFEDATKTLGVTIAANEAARTGRAISVE
;
A
#
# COMPACT_ATOMS: atom_id res chain seq x y z
N GLY A 1 -1.39 -15.01 1.52
CA GLY A 1 -1.11 -13.84 2.35
C GLY A 1 -2.41 -13.35 2.96
N VAL A 2 -2.39 -12.82 4.17
CA VAL A 2 -3.60 -12.25 4.79
C VAL A 2 -3.58 -10.74 4.52
N ILE A 3 -4.63 -10.24 3.86
CA ILE A 3 -4.88 -8.79 3.76
C ILE A 3 -5.76 -8.45 4.95
N VAL A 4 -5.22 -7.73 5.93
CA VAL A 4 -5.98 -7.24 7.08
C VAL A 4 -6.26 -5.76 6.86
N SER A 5 -7.52 -5.40 6.64
CA SER A 5 -7.98 -4.02 6.75
C SER A 5 -8.48 -3.80 8.18
N SER A 6 -7.76 -2.97 8.95
CA SER A 6 -8.09 -2.67 10.36
C SER A 6 -8.70 -1.27 10.51
N CYS A 7 -9.53 -0.81 9.56
CA CYS A 7 -10.32 0.41 9.72
C CYS A 7 -11.29 0.37 10.93
N VAL A 8 -11.37 -0.78 11.63
CA VAL A 8 -12.19 -1.00 12.83
C VAL A 8 -11.63 -0.32 14.08
N SER A 9 -10.32 -0.05 14.17
CA SER A 9 -9.74 0.63 15.33
C SER A 9 -9.61 2.13 15.12
N GLN A 10 -10.62 2.87 15.55
CA GLN A 10 -10.64 4.34 15.41
C GLN A 10 -9.65 5.05 16.36
N ASN A 11 -9.33 4.44 17.51
CA ASN A 11 -8.58 5.10 18.59
C ASN A 11 -7.34 4.35 19.09
N THR A 12 -7.05 3.13 18.62
CA THR A 12 -5.89 2.36 19.09
C THR A 12 -4.92 1.97 17.98
N PHE A 13 -5.40 1.85 16.74
CA PHE A 13 -4.57 1.47 15.60
C PHE A 13 -5.12 2.07 14.31
N SER A 14 -4.67 3.28 13.98
CA SER A 14 -4.89 3.90 12.67
C SER A 14 -3.65 3.72 11.82
N GLY A 15 -3.72 2.82 10.83
CA GLY A 15 -2.60 2.63 9.92
C GLY A 15 -2.70 1.41 9.03
N THR A 16 -2.40 1.63 7.76
CA THR A 16 -2.02 0.59 6.81
C THR A 16 -0.57 0.18 7.08
N PHE A 17 -0.36 -1.12 7.23
CA PHE A 17 0.98 -1.69 7.33
C PHE A 17 1.11 -2.87 6.37
N LEU A 18 2.34 -3.12 5.94
CA LEU A 18 2.69 -4.27 5.13
C LEU A 18 3.87 -4.97 5.79
N ARG A 19 3.72 -6.27 6.07
CA ARG A 19 4.80 -7.08 6.64
C ARG A 19 5.25 -8.12 5.62
N PHE A 20 6.52 -8.06 5.25
CA PHE A 20 7.20 -9.09 4.47
C PHE A 20 7.96 -9.99 5.42
N ILE A 21 7.71 -11.30 5.34
CA ILE A 21 8.39 -12.29 6.18
C ILE A 21 9.17 -13.21 5.24
N THR A 22 10.48 -13.27 5.46
CA THR A 22 11.39 -14.18 4.75
C THR A 22 12.13 -15.05 5.76
N ARG A 23 12.94 -16.01 5.28
CA ARG A 23 13.76 -16.85 6.15
C ARG A 23 14.80 -16.05 6.95
N GLU A 24 15.30 -14.96 6.39
CA GLU A 24 16.47 -14.23 6.90
C GLU A 24 16.11 -12.88 7.54
N ALA A 25 14.99 -12.29 7.12
CA ALA A 25 14.56 -11.00 7.60
C ALA A 25 13.03 -10.85 7.62
N VAL A 26 12.56 -9.97 8.49
CA VAL A 26 11.18 -9.45 8.47
C VAL A 26 11.25 -7.96 8.22
N VAL A 27 10.38 -7.46 7.34
CA VAL A 27 10.27 -6.04 7.02
C VAL A 27 8.85 -5.59 7.30
N GLU A 28 8.67 -4.62 8.19
CA GLU A 28 7.39 -3.98 8.47
C GLU A 28 7.40 -2.55 7.95
N HIS A 29 6.55 -2.29 6.97
CA HIS A 29 6.33 -0.96 6.44
C HIS A 29 5.03 -0.39 7.02
N PHE A 30 5.13 0.63 7.84
CA PHE A 30 4.01 1.39 8.38
C PHE A 30 3.76 2.60 7.49
N CYS A 31 2.92 2.43 6.47
CA CYS A 31 2.81 3.33 5.33
C CYS A 31 2.45 4.77 5.73
N HIS A 32 1.46 4.96 6.60
CA HIS A 32 1.07 6.30 7.06
C HIS A 32 1.93 6.84 8.21
N ALA A 33 2.61 5.96 8.96
CA ALA A 33 3.54 6.36 10.01
C ALA A 33 4.94 6.67 9.48
N LYS A 34 5.15 6.61 8.15
CA LYS A 34 6.42 6.87 7.45
C LYS A 34 7.59 6.08 8.05
N THR A 35 7.31 4.91 8.58
CA THR A 35 8.28 4.12 9.35
C THR A 35 8.45 2.75 8.72
N LEU A 36 9.70 2.36 8.50
CA LEU A 36 10.09 1.04 8.06
C LEU A 36 10.91 0.38 9.18
N ARG A 37 10.51 -0.80 9.61
CA ARG A 37 11.27 -1.62 10.57
C ARG A 37 11.81 -2.86 9.88
N ILE A 38 13.10 -3.09 10.00
CA ILE A 38 13.79 -4.24 9.43
C ILE A 38 14.35 -5.07 10.58
N TYR A 39 13.92 -6.31 10.68
CA TYR A 39 14.35 -7.28 11.65
C TYR A 39 15.31 -8.26 10.97
N GLY A 40 16.53 -8.38 11.48
CA GLY A 40 17.51 -9.35 10.98
C GLY A 40 18.78 -9.34 11.83
N ASN A 41 19.53 -10.45 11.88
CA ASN A 41 20.80 -10.57 12.62
C ASN A 41 20.73 -10.06 14.08
N ASN A 42 19.68 -10.43 14.83
CA ASN A 42 19.42 -10.00 16.21
C ASN A 42 19.38 -8.46 16.42
N ARG A 43 19.15 -7.69 15.35
CA ARG A 43 18.97 -6.24 15.41
C ARG A 43 17.64 -5.84 14.78
N ILE A 44 17.11 -4.73 15.26
CA ILE A 44 15.97 -4.03 14.68
C ILE A 44 16.47 -2.68 14.20
N GLN A 45 16.33 -2.43 12.91
CA GLN A 45 16.62 -1.12 12.32
C GLN A 45 15.30 -0.42 12.04
N GLU A 46 15.13 0.79 12.58
CA GLU A 46 14.00 1.66 12.26
C GLU A 46 14.48 2.78 11.33
N ILE A 47 13.80 2.95 10.20
CA ILE A 47 14.02 4.03 9.23
C ILE A 47 12.76 4.87 9.17
N ARG A 48 12.89 6.18 9.32
CA ARG A 48 11.78 7.12 9.18
C ARG A 48 11.97 7.95 7.93
N SER A 49 10.94 7.98 7.09
CA SER A 49 10.91 8.86 5.91
C SER A 49 10.57 10.28 6.34
N ASN A 50 11.34 11.24 5.81
CA ASN A 50 11.06 12.66 5.94
C ASN A 50 10.22 13.20 4.77
N VAL A 51 9.88 12.35 3.79
CA VAL A 51 9.05 12.73 2.64
C VAL A 51 7.59 12.71 3.06
N ASP A 52 6.84 13.73 2.65
CA ASP A 52 5.38 13.71 2.70
C ASP A 52 4.86 13.09 1.39
N PRO A 53 4.34 11.84 1.42
CA PRO A 53 3.91 11.17 0.19
C PRO A 53 2.71 11.87 -0.46
N TYR A 54 1.83 12.51 0.32
CA TYR A 54 0.65 13.19 -0.21
C TYR A 54 1.05 14.46 -0.95
N PHE A 55 2.00 15.22 -0.38
CA PHE A 55 2.53 16.39 -1.04
C PHE A 55 3.22 16.04 -2.37
N GLU A 56 4.05 14.99 -2.40
CA GLU A 56 4.70 14.57 -3.64
C GLU A 56 3.70 14.03 -4.67
N GLU A 57 2.66 13.31 -4.24
CA GLU A 57 1.56 12.86 -5.10
C GLU A 57 0.83 14.05 -5.75
N ASP A 58 0.37 15.01 -4.95
CA ASP A 58 -0.34 16.20 -5.42
C ASP A 58 0.53 17.03 -6.38
N LYS A 59 1.80 17.22 -6.03
CA LYS A 59 2.76 17.97 -6.85
C LYS A 59 2.95 17.32 -8.22
N VAL A 60 3.11 16.00 -8.27
CA VAL A 60 3.24 15.25 -9.53
C VAL A 60 1.96 15.37 -10.36
N PHE A 61 0.79 15.25 -9.73
CA PHE A 61 -0.49 15.39 -10.41
C PHE A 61 -0.69 16.80 -10.99
N ILE A 62 -0.45 17.84 -10.20
CA ILE A 62 -0.58 19.24 -10.63
C ILE A 62 0.37 19.53 -11.79
N GLU A 63 1.61 19.06 -11.74
CA GLU A 63 2.57 19.27 -12.81
C GLU A 63 2.15 18.56 -14.11
N ALA A 64 1.61 17.35 -14.02
CA ALA A 64 1.08 16.63 -15.17
C ALA A 64 -0.10 17.37 -15.82
N VAL A 65 -1.01 17.92 -15.01
CA VAL A 65 -2.13 18.75 -15.52
C VAL A 65 -1.62 20.04 -16.16
N ARG A 66 -0.63 20.70 -15.54
CA ARG A 66 -0.09 21.98 -16.02
C ARG A 66 0.66 21.85 -17.34
N THR A 67 1.40 20.74 -17.51
CA THR A 67 2.28 20.53 -18.67
C THR A 67 1.66 19.65 -19.75
N GLY A 68 0.64 18.86 -19.41
CA GLY A 68 0.11 17.79 -20.25
C GLY A 68 0.99 16.54 -20.26
N ASP A 69 2.10 16.49 -19.51
CA ASP A 69 3.01 15.35 -19.44
C ASP A 69 2.67 14.42 -18.27
N ILE A 70 2.15 13.24 -18.58
CA ILE A 70 1.74 12.24 -17.60
C ILE A 70 2.85 11.25 -17.22
N ASN A 71 4.06 11.34 -17.79
CA ASN A 71 5.12 10.33 -17.61
C ASN A 71 5.56 10.12 -16.15
N ASN A 72 5.30 11.09 -15.27
CA ASN A 72 5.61 10.99 -13.85
C ASN A 72 4.45 10.38 -13.01
N ILE A 73 3.26 10.21 -13.57
CA ILE A 73 2.13 9.53 -12.93
C ILE A 73 2.43 8.03 -12.91
N LYS A 74 2.63 7.48 -11.72
CA LYS A 74 3.04 6.08 -11.54
C LYS A 74 1.87 5.08 -11.54
N SER A 75 0.67 5.56 -11.25
CA SER A 75 -0.57 4.78 -11.31
C SER A 75 -1.60 5.60 -12.07
N ASP A 76 -1.72 5.32 -13.36
CA ASP A 76 -2.74 5.90 -14.21
C ASP A 76 -4.10 5.21 -14.00
N PHE A 77 -5.08 5.61 -14.81
CA PHE A 77 -6.42 5.03 -14.71
C PHE A 77 -6.44 3.54 -15.05
N GLU A 78 -5.68 3.11 -16.06
CA GLU A 78 -5.63 1.71 -16.47
C GLU A 78 -5.05 0.83 -15.35
N ASP A 79 -3.99 1.29 -14.70
CA ASP A 79 -3.42 0.63 -13.52
C ASP A 79 -4.42 0.56 -12.35
N ALA A 80 -5.18 1.64 -12.11
CA ALA A 80 -6.21 1.68 -11.07
C ALA A 80 -7.31 0.63 -11.30
N THR A 81 -7.65 0.31 -12.56
CA THR A 81 -8.65 -0.72 -12.85
C THR A 81 -8.24 -2.11 -12.39
N LYS A 82 -6.93 -2.42 -12.33
CA LYS A 82 -6.42 -3.70 -11.81
C LYS A 82 -6.72 -3.84 -10.32
N THR A 83 -6.52 -2.76 -9.55
CA THR A 83 -6.88 -2.71 -8.12
C THR A 83 -8.39 -2.87 -7.92
N LEU A 84 -9.20 -2.24 -8.78
CA LEU A 84 -10.66 -2.43 -8.76
C LEU A 84 -11.04 -3.88 -9.04
N GLY A 85 -10.38 -4.55 -9.99
CA GLY A 85 -10.60 -5.96 -10.33
C GLY A 85 -10.44 -6.88 -9.11
N VAL A 86 -9.35 -6.72 -8.36
CA VAL A 86 -9.12 -7.47 -7.10
C VAL A 86 -10.20 -7.19 -6.07
N THR A 87 -10.65 -5.93 -5.96
CA THR A 87 -11.70 -5.53 -5.01
C THR A 87 -13.04 -6.19 -5.32
N ILE A 88 -13.44 -6.22 -6.59
CA ILE A 88 -14.66 -6.88 -7.06
C ILE A 88 -14.55 -8.40 -6.83
N ALA A 89 -13.43 -9.01 -7.18
CA ALA A 89 -13.19 -10.44 -6.99
C ALA A 89 -13.24 -10.84 -5.50
N ALA A 90 -12.71 -10.02 -4.59
CA ALA A 90 -12.78 -10.26 -3.15
C ALA A 90 -14.22 -10.23 -2.63
N ASN A 91 -15.04 -9.26 -3.08
CA ASN A 91 -16.45 -9.18 -2.72
C ASN A 91 -17.23 -10.41 -3.22
N GLU A 92 -16.99 -10.83 -4.46
CA GLU A 92 -17.62 -12.02 -5.04
C GLU A 92 -17.17 -13.31 -4.34
N ALA A 93 -15.90 -13.42 -3.98
CA ALA A 93 -15.37 -14.53 -3.20
C ALA A 93 -16.03 -14.63 -1.83
N ALA A 94 -16.20 -13.50 -1.14
CA ALA A 94 -16.89 -13.45 0.15
C ALA A 94 -18.37 -13.85 0.04
N ARG A 95 -19.05 -13.42 -1.02
CA ARG A 95 -20.46 -13.74 -1.28
C ARG A 95 -20.68 -15.22 -1.61
N THR A 96 -19.75 -15.84 -2.33
CA THR A 96 -19.90 -17.21 -2.86
C THR A 96 -19.17 -18.28 -2.07
N GLY A 97 -18.25 -17.89 -1.18
CA GLY A 97 -17.36 -18.81 -0.47
C GLY A 97 -16.34 -19.52 -1.36
N ARG A 98 -16.07 -18.99 -2.57
CA ARG A 98 -15.15 -19.60 -3.55
C ARG A 98 -14.06 -18.63 -3.94
N ALA A 99 -12.88 -19.16 -4.29
CA ALA A 99 -11.81 -18.34 -4.83
C ALA A 99 -12.18 -17.82 -6.23
N ILE A 100 -11.93 -16.54 -6.49
CA ILE A 100 -12.14 -15.88 -7.78
C ILE A 100 -10.76 -15.51 -8.33
N SER A 101 -10.49 -15.89 -9.58
CA SER A 101 -9.25 -15.50 -10.26
C SER A 101 -9.34 -14.05 -10.75
N VAL A 102 -8.20 -13.37 -10.73
CA VAL A 102 -8.00 -12.05 -11.32
C VAL A 102 -6.82 -12.15 -12.28
N GLU A 103 -6.87 -11.36 -13.36
CA GLU A 103 -5.78 -11.23 -14.34
C GLU A 103 -4.71 -10.23 -13.86
#